data_AF-A0A5C7P6V1-F1
#
_entry.id   AF-A0A5C7P6V1-F1
#
_cell.length_a   1.000
_cell.length_b   1.000
_cell.length_c   1.000
_cell.angle_alpha   90.00
_cell.angle_beta   90.00
_cell.angle_gamma   90.00
#
_symmetry.space_group_name_H-M   'P 1'
#
loop_
_entity.id
_entity.type
_entity.pdbx_description
1 polymer ?
#
loop_
_entity_poly.entity_id
_entity_poly.type
_entity_poly.pdbx_seq_one_letter_code
_entity_poly.pdbx_strand_id
1 'polypeptide(L)'
;MKPARARLMTRAAPPVSGPCPREVGIPPDYARRGPIIRGMNIIGVRHEDKNRWERRVPLTPAAVASLVGQEELDVRVQSSDRRVFDDAAYAEAGATVVAGLDGCDVVLAVKEIPAELLRPDTAYVFFSHTIKGQAHSMPLLQRVLDVGATLIDYELIVDADGRRLVHFGRFAGLAGMVDALWAFGQRWHELGVQTPFLRLRQAFEYESLVQALAAVADVGTTIAAEGLPPEVGPLVVGVTGYGNVAGGVGEVLDRLPRVDVPAGELTAELIRATPTTSVFVTVFTEQDTVARRDGAAFTAAEFAADPGAFRSIFAPAAAQLSILVNSVLWQPQAPRLLSVAELAGLQQGAGVGAGGSRLALIADLSCDIEGGIEATVRATTSDDPVFVYDPQTGAATPGFGGDGVAILAVDNLPCEFPRDASEAFSDALAGFVAPLAAADFGADFDQLDLPAELRAAVVAHRGRLTPRFAHLAGRLPQHR
;
A
#
# COMPACT_ATOMS: atom_id res chain seq x y z
N MET A 1 -13.25 -40.06 -24.30
CA MET A 1 -14.67 -39.88 -24.00
C MET A 1 -14.87 -38.48 -23.44
N LYS A 2 -15.67 -37.64 -24.11
CA LYS A 2 -16.03 -36.28 -23.70
C LYS A 2 -17.06 -36.33 -22.56
N PRO A 3 -17.03 -35.43 -21.56
CA PRO A 3 -18.21 -35.04 -20.81
C PRO A 3 -18.81 -33.74 -21.40
N ALA A 4 -20.12 -33.76 -21.57
CA ALA A 4 -20.93 -32.68 -22.11
C ALA A 4 -21.16 -31.55 -21.10
N ARG A 5 -21.05 -30.29 -21.52
CA ARG A 5 -21.49 -29.12 -20.76
C ARG A 5 -22.90 -28.72 -21.18
N ALA A 6 -23.82 -28.72 -20.21
CA ALA A 6 -25.20 -28.29 -20.37
C ALA A 6 -25.30 -26.77 -20.55
N ARG A 7 -26.10 -26.33 -21.53
CA ARG A 7 -26.49 -24.94 -21.76
C ARG A 7 -27.66 -24.59 -20.84
N LEU A 8 -27.50 -23.58 -19.99
CA LEU A 8 -28.63 -22.92 -19.32
C LEU A 8 -29.20 -21.85 -20.25
N MET A 9 -30.48 -21.98 -20.59
CA MET A 9 -31.27 -20.93 -21.26
C MET A 9 -31.81 -19.96 -20.21
N THR A 10 -31.46 -18.68 -20.31
CA THR A 10 -32.12 -17.59 -19.57
C THR A 10 -33.03 -16.80 -20.50
N ARG A 11 -34.30 -16.69 -20.10
CA ARG A 11 -35.41 -16.04 -20.80
C ARG A 11 -35.20 -14.53 -20.91
N ALA A 12 -35.54 -13.98 -22.08
CA ALA A 12 -35.60 -12.54 -22.35
C ALA A 12 -36.78 -11.86 -21.60
N ALA A 13 -36.54 -10.68 -21.06
CA ALA A 13 -37.56 -9.78 -20.52
C ALA A 13 -38.10 -8.82 -21.61
N PRO A 14 -39.37 -8.41 -21.57
CA PRO A 14 -40.01 -7.61 -22.61
C PRO A 14 -39.62 -6.11 -22.56
N PRO A 15 -39.80 -5.35 -23.66
CA PRO A 15 -39.39 -3.96 -23.75
C PRO A 15 -40.35 -3.04 -22.98
N VAL A 16 -39.79 -2.17 -22.13
CA VAL A 16 -40.52 -1.08 -21.49
C VAL A 16 -40.35 0.17 -22.36
N SER A 17 -41.47 0.64 -22.91
CA SER A 17 -41.57 1.93 -23.61
C SER A 17 -42.11 2.97 -22.63
N GLY A 18 -41.37 4.07 -22.44
CA GLY A 18 -41.74 5.21 -21.60
C GLY A 18 -40.88 6.43 -21.94
N PRO A 19 -41.43 7.66 -21.84
CA PRO A 19 -40.85 8.84 -22.47
C PRO A 19 -39.58 9.34 -21.77
N CYS A 20 -38.69 9.88 -22.60
CA CYS A 20 -37.38 10.45 -22.28
C CYS A 20 -37.48 11.64 -21.29
N PRO A 21 -36.70 11.67 -20.18
CA PRO A 21 -36.56 12.86 -19.37
C PRO A 21 -35.58 13.85 -20.02
N ARG A 22 -36.07 15.08 -20.17
CA ARG A 22 -35.46 16.34 -20.58
C ARG A 22 -33.93 16.44 -20.42
N GLU A 23 -33.28 16.81 -21.51
CA GLU A 23 -31.90 17.26 -21.63
C GLU A 23 -31.57 18.33 -20.58
N VAL A 24 -30.57 18.06 -19.75
CA VAL A 24 -29.88 19.08 -18.95
C VAL A 24 -28.79 19.65 -19.86
N GLY A 25 -28.95 20.92 -20.23
CA GLY A 25 -28.13 21.60 -21.22
C GLY A 25 -26.65 21.68 -20.83
N ILE A 26 -25.80 21.31 -21.78
CA ILE A 26 -24.36 21.57 -21.78
C ILE A 26 -24.14 23.09 -21.93
N PRO A 27 -23.27 23.75 -21.16
CA PRO A 27 -22.95 25.16 -21.34
C PRO A 27 -22.40 25.44 -22.76
N PRO A 28 -22.77 26.54 -23.44
CA PRO A 28 -22.61 26.65 -24.90
C PRO A 28 -21.20 26.95 -25.44
N ASP A 29 -20.12 26.84 -24.66
CA ASP A 29 -18.79 27.32 -25.09
C ASP A 29 -17.76 26.24 -25.44
N TYR A 30 -18.15 24.96 -25.46
CA TYR A 30 -17.27 23.87 -25.91
C TYR A 30 -17.23 23.68 -27.43
N ALA A 31 -18.12 24.33 -28.17
CA ALA A 31 -18.29 24.11 -29.61
C ALA A 31 -17.55 25.16 -30.46
N ARG A 32 -16.25 25.36 -30.26
CA ARG A 32 -15.41 26.13 -31.19
C ARG A 32 -13.89 25.98 -30.98
N ARG A 33 -13.38 24.76 -31.07
CA ARG A 33 -11.97 24.53 -31.43
C ARG A 33 -11.94 23.48 -32.54
N GLY A 34 -11.48 23.88 -33.73
CA GLY A 34 -11.22 22.95 -34.83
C GLY A 34 -10.16 21.90 -34.42
N PRO A 35 -9.94 20.85 -35.23
CA PRO A 35 -8.96 19.82 -34.91
C PRO A 35 -7.57 20.46 -34.87
N ILE A 36 -7.06 20.72 -33.68
CA ILE A 36 -5.65 20.96 -33.48
C ILE A 36 -5.03 19.59 -33.70
N ILE A 37 -4.20 19.45 -34.74
CA ILE A 37 -3.24 18.34 -34.78
C ILE A 37 -2.30 18.61 -33.61
N ARG A 38 -2.65 18.14 -32.41
CA ARG A 38 -1.79 18.25 -31.25
C ARG A 38 -0.59 17.35 -31.53
N GLY A 39 0.61 17.89 -31.35
CA GLY A 39 1.80 17.05 -31.22
C GLY A 39 1.68 16.16 -29.96
N MET A 40 2.77 15.49 -29.61
CA MET A 40 2.81 14.71 -28.36
C MET A 40 2.43 15.59 -27.16
N ASN A 41 1.66 15.02 -26.25
CA ASN A 41 1.27 15.66 -25.00
C ASN A 41 2.49 16.02 -24.17
N ILE A 42 2.44 17.20 -23.53
CA ILE A 42 3.47 17.63 -22.59
C ILE A 42 3.25 16.90 -21.26
N ILE A 43 4.28 16.20 -20.78
CA ILE A 43 4.26 15.46 -19.53
C ILE A 43 4.71 16.35 -18.38
N GLY A 44 3.84 16.58 -17.41
CA GLY A 44 4.13 17.29 -16.16
C GLY A 44 4.42 16.31 -15.01
N VAL A 45 5.51 16.50 -14.29
CA VAL A 45 5.79 15.81 -13.02
C VAL A 45 5.54 16.79 -11.87
N ARG A 46 4.52 16.50 -11.07
CA ARG A 46 4.13 17.34 -9.93
C ARG A 46 5.04 17.10 -8.72
N HIS A 47 5.25 18.13 -7.91
CA HIS A 47 5.81 17.92 -6.57
C HIS A 47 4.73 17.40 -5.60
N GLU A 48 5.15 16.60 -4.63
CA GLU A 48 4.26 16.11 -3.58
C GLU A 48 4.21 17.06 -2.39
N ASP A 49 3.01 17.24 -1.82
CA ASP A 49 2.73 18.14 -0.69
C ASP A 49 1.87 17.48 0.39
N LYS A 50 1.59 16.17 0.27
CA LYS A 50 0.74 15.40 1.20
C LYS A 50 1.19 15.52 2.65
N ASN A 51 2.49 15.37 2.90
CA ASN A 51 3.15 15.61 4.18
C ASN A 51 4.66 15.78 3.95
N ARG A 52 5.42 16.05 5.01
CA ARG A 52 6.87 16.26 4.91
C ARG A 52 7.68 15.01 4.51
N TRP A 53 7.10 13.83 4.71
CA TRP A 53 7.74 12.54 4.46
C TRP A 53 7.54 12.08 3.02
N GLU A 54 6.49 12.54 2.35
CA GLU A 54 6.26 12.28 0.93
C GLU A 54 7.24 13.06 0.05
N ARG A 55 8.43 12.47 -0.14
CA ARG A 55 9.50 12.99 -1.00
C ARG A 55 9.68 12.18 -2.28
N ARG A 56 8.83 11.17 -2.51
CA ARG A 56 8.90 10.30 -3.68
C ARG A 56 8.46 11.03 -4.93
N VAL A 57 8.77 10.43 -6.07
CA VAL A 57 8.44 10.94 -7.40
C VAL A 57 7.89 9.83 -8.29
N PRO A 58 7.01 10.16 -9.25
CA PRO A 58 6.56 9.18 -10.23
C PRO A 58 7.64 8.88 -11.28
N LEU A 59 8.50 9.86 -11.60
CA LEU A 59 9.61 9.72 -12.55
C LEU A 59 10.92 10.25 -11.96
N THR A 60 11.98 9.44 -11.98
CA THR A 60 13.33 9.85 -11.56
C THR A 60 14.05 10.64 -12.66
N PRO A 61 15.11 11.40 -12.34
CA PRO A 61 15.95 12.05 -13.34
C PRO A 61 16.49 11.07 -14.40
N ALA A 62 16.85 9.85 -14.01
CA ALA A 62 17.34 8.83 -14.94
C ALA A 62 16.25 8.42 -15.96
N ALA A 63 15.02 8.20 -15.51
CA ALA A 63 13.90 7.90 -16.41
C ALA A 63 13.56 9.09 -17.31
N VAL A 64 13.60 10.31 -16.76
CA VAL A 64 13.42 11.55 -17.55
C VAL A 64 14.46 11.67 -18.65
N ALA A 65 15.75 11.40 -18.37
CA ALA A 65 16.80 11.44 -19.37
C ALA A 65 16.56 10.47 -20.53
N SER A 66 16.06 9.26 -20.24
CA SER A 66 15.66 8.29 -21.26
C SER A 66 14.45 8.80 -22.07
N LEU A 67 13.41 9.31 -21.41
CA LEU A 67 12.20 9.81 -22.08
C LEU A 67 12.46 11.04 -22.97
N VAL A 68 13.27 12.00 -22.51
CA VAL A 68 13.62 13.18 -23.29
C VAL A 68 14.58 12.81 -24.43
N GLY A 69 15.59 11.97 -24.16
CA GLY A 69 16.64 11.66 -25.13
C GLY A 69 16.27 10.61 -26.18
N GLN A 70 15.44 9.62 -25.84
CA GLN A 70 15.10 8.50 -26.72
C GLN A 70 13.71 8.63 -27.34
N GLU A 71 12.74 9.17 -26.59
CA GLU A 71 11.34 9.31 -27.01
C GLU A 71 10.98 10.77 -27.38
N GLU A 72 11.95 11.70 -27.30
CA GLU A 72 11.80 13.12 -27.64
C GLU A 72 10.62 13.83 -26.92
N LEU A 73 10.29 13.39 -25.70
CA LEU A 73 9.17 13.94 -24.92
C LEU A 73 9.49 15.33 -24.32
N ASP A 74 8.52 16.25 -24.35
CA ASP A 74 8.54 17.48 -23.52
C ASP A 74 8.13 17.11 -22.08
N VAL A 75 9.12 16.95 -21.21
CA VAL A 75 8.93 16.70 -19.78
C VAL A 75 9.16 17.99 -18.99
N ARG A 76 8.14 18.39 -18.23
CA ARG A 76 8.19 19.54 -17.33
C ARG A 76 8.09 19.10 -15.88
N VAL A 77 9.04 19.53 -15.06
CA VAL A 77 9.12 19.12 -13.66
C VAL A 77 8.80 20.33 -12.79
N GLN A 78 7.81 20.19 -11.93
CA GLN A 78 7.50 21.23 -10.98
C GLN A 78 8.62 21.33 -9.92
N SER A 79 9.14 22.54 -9.73
CA SER A 79 10.17 22.82 -8.73
C SER A 79 9.74 22.38 -7.32
N SER A 80 10.68 21.83 -6.55
CA SER A 80 10.41 21.33 -5.19
C SER A 80 11.64 21.35 -4.29
N ASP A 81 11.49 21.92 -3.10
CA ASP A 81 12.51 21.88 -2.03
C ASP A 81 12.44 20.61 -1.17
N ARG A 82 11.46 19.73 -1.40
CA ARG A 82 11.19 18.55 -0.54
C ARG A 82 11.54 17.23 -1.20
N ARG A 83 11.41 17.17 -2.52
CA ARG A 83 11.60 15.97 -3.33
C ARG A 83 13.01 15.40 -3.14
N VAL A 84 13.14 14.07 -3.17
CA VAL A 84 14.44 13.40 -2.89
C VAL A 84 15.50 13.62 -3.98
N PHE A 85 15.08 14.03 -5.17
CA PHE A 85 15.95 14.45 -6.27
C PHE A 85 15.80 15.96 -6.46
N ASP A 86 16.90 16.71 -6.48
CA ASP A 86 16.86 18.16 -6.66
C ASP A 86 16.46 18.58 -8.09
N ASP A 87 16.18 19.86 -8.28
CA ASP A 87 15.77 20.40 -9.59
C ASP A 87 16.92 20.39 -10.61
N ALA A 88 18.17 20.53 -10.14
CA ALA A 88 19.34 20.52 -11.01
C ALA A 88 19.49 19.17 -11.74
N ALA A 89 19.28 18.05 -11.04
CA ALA A 89 19.30 16.73 -11.62
C ALA A 89 18.28 16.54 -12.75
N TYR A 90 17.09 17.15 -12.64
CA TYR A 90 16.09 17.10 -13.73
C TYR A 90 16.46 18.00 -14.90
N ALA A 91 17.01 19.19 -14.65
CA ALA A 91 17.51 20.07 -15.70
C ALA A 91 18.65 19.40 -16.49
N GLU A 92 19.59 18.74 -15.80
CA GLU A 92 20.66 17.95 -16.41
C GLU A 92 20.13 16.75 -17.20
N ALA A 93 19.04 16.14 -16.74
CA ALA A 93 18.33 15.08 -17.47
C ALA A 93 17.55 15.59 -18.70
N GLY A 94 17.53 16.90 -18.96
CA GLY A 94 16.88 17.50 -20.13
C GLY A 94 15.42 17.91 -19.93
N ALA A 95 14.86 17.79 -18.72
CA ALA A 95 13.53 18.32 -18.43
C ALA A 95 13.55 19.84 -18.23
N THR A 96 12.42 20.48 -18.51
CA THR A 96 12.21 21.89 -18.16
C THR A 96 11.69 22.00 -16.74
N VAL A 97 12.46 22.62 -15.84
CA VAL A 97 12.00 22.90 -14.47
C VAL A 97 11.09 24.14 -14.48
N VAL A 98 9.89 24.02 -13.90
CA VAL A 98 8.84 25.04 -13.93
C VAL A 98 8.25 25.29 -12.54
N ALA A 99 7.71 26.49 -12.30
CA ALA A 99 7.02 26.81 -11.04
C ALA A 99 5.62 26.18 -10.95
N GLY A 100 4.95 26.04 -12.10
CA GLY A 100 3.61 25.47 -12.23
C GLY A 100 3.48 24.63 -13.49
N LEU A 101 2.50 23.73 -13.50
CA LEU A 101 2.27 22.77 -14.59
C LEU A 101 1.20 23.23 -15.58
N ASP A 102 0.97 24.54 -15.68
CA ASP A 102 0.05 25.09 -16.66
C ASP A 102 0.55 24.78 -18.08
N GLY A 103 -0.35 24.27 -18.92
CA GLY A 103 -0.03 23.82 -20.27
C GLY A 103 0.56 22.42 -20.38
N CYS A 104 0.73 21.67 -19.28
CA CYS A 104 0.94 20.22 -19.35
C CYS A 104 -0.39 19.51 -19.63
N ASP A 105 -0.40 18.61 -20.61
CA ASP A 105 -1.58 17.84 -21.01
C ASP A 105 -1.78 16.60 -20.14
N VAL A 106 -0.67 15.99 -19.68
CA VAL A 106 -0.66 14.87 -18.73
C VAL A 106 0.12 15.28 -17.48
N VAL A 107 -0.44 15.05 -16.30
CA VAL A 107 0.22 15.34 -15.02
C VAL A 107 0.34 14.06 -14.20
N LEU A 108 1.57 13.69 -13.89
CA LEU A 108 1.93 12.57 -13.03
C LEU A 108 2.16 13.06 -11.60
N ALA A 109 1.59 12.36 -10.63
CA ALA A 109 1.80 12.57 -9.20
C ALA A 109 1.77 11.22 -8.46
N VAL A 110 2.42 11.12 -7.31
CA VAL A 110 2.36 9.90 -6.48
C VAL A 110 1.04 9.84 -5.74
N LYS A 111 0.69 10.88 -4.98
CA LYS A 111 -0.51 10.91 -4.13
C LYS A 111 -1.60 11.81 -4.73
N GLU A 112 -2.69 11.95 -3.98
CA GLU A 112 -3.84 12.74 -4.40
C GLU A 112 -3.47 14.21 -4.63
N ILE A 113 -3.95 14.76 -5.73
CA ILE A 113 -3.77 16.17 -6.06
C ILE A 113 -4.91 16.97 -5.40
N PRO A 114 -4.62 18.08 -4.70
CA PRO A 114 -5.65 18.98 -4.18
C PRO A 114 -6.65 19.37 -5.27
N ALA A 115 -7.94 19.29 -4.95
CA ALA A 115 -9.05 19.42 -5.89
C ALA A 115 -9.03 20.78 -6.64
N GLU A 116 -8.59 21.83 -5.96
CA GLU A 116 -8.43 23.19 -6.48
C GLU A 116 -7.35 23.32 -7.56
N LEU A 117 -6.39 22.40 -7.62
CA LEU A 117 -5.32 22.40 -8.62
C LEU A 117 -5.72 21.65 -9.91
N LEU A 118 -6.87 20.97 -9.90
CA LEU A 118 -7.38 20.27 -11.07
C LEU A 118 -7.91 21.25 -12.12
N ARG A 119 -7.48 21.06 -13.37
CA ARG A 119 -7.77 21.91 -14.52
C ARG A 119 -8.52 21.11 -15.60
N PRO A 120 -9.30 21.80 -16.45
CA PRO A 120 -9.90 21.18 -17.64
C PRO A 120 -8.82 20.70 -18.62
N ASP A 121 -9.25 19.85 -19.56
CA ASP A 121 -8.45 19.38 -20.69
C ASP A 121 -7.09 18.78 -20.29
N THR A 122 -6.99 18.23 -19.08
CA THR A 122 -5.77 17.62 -18.51
C THR A 122 -6.06 16.17 -18.09
N ALA A 123 -5.13 15.26 -18.38
CA ALA A 123 -5.13 13.90 -17.86
C ALA A 123 -4.24 13.81 -16.62
N TYR A 124 -4.79 13.35 -15.51
CA TYR A 124 -4.05 13.16 -14.27
C TYR A 124 -3.84 11.68 -13.99
N VAL A 125 -2.62 11.32 -13.61
CA VAL A 125 -2.22 9.94 -13.31
C VAL A 125 -1.61 9.88 -11.91
N PHE A 126 -2.32 9.28 -10.96
CA PHE A 126 -1.89 9.18 -9.56
C PHE A 126 -2.69 8.13 -8.78
N PHE A 127 -2.25 7.77 -7.57
CA PHE A 127 -3.09 6.97 -6.65
C PHE A 127 -4.22 7.83 -6.10
N SER A 128 -5.41 7.72 -6.67
CA SER A 128 -6.51 8.64 -6.37
C SER A 128 -7.30 8.25 -5.12
N HIS A 129 -7.26 6.96 -4.76
CA HIS A 129 -8.07 6.34 -3.71
C HIS A 129 -9.58 6.57 -3.89
N THR A 130 -10.05 6.84 -5.12
CA THR A 130 -11.48 7.04 -5.41
C THR A 130 -12.18 5.76 -5.82
N ILE A 131 -11.46 4.76 -6.34
CA ILE A 131 -12.07 3.59 -6.98
C ILE A 131 -12.91 2.72 -6.03
N LYS A 132 -12.68 2.83 -4.71
CA LYS A 132 -13.42 2.11 -3.66
C LYS A 132 -14.71 2.83 -3.22
N GLY A 133 -14.99 4.02 -3.74
CA GLY A 133 -16.22 4.76 -3.43
C GLY A 133 -16.32 5.27 -1.99
N GLN A 134 -15.18 5.48 -1.33
CA GLN A 134 -15.12 5.92 0.07
C GLN A 134 -15.52 7.40 0.18
N ALA A 135 -16.39 7.74 1.14
CA ALA A 135 -17.00 9.06 1.22
C ALA A 135 -15.99 10.23 1.25
N HIS A 136 -14.82 10.03 1.87
CA HIS A 136 -13.79 11.06 1.97
C HIS A 136 -13.05 11.33 0.64
N SER A 137 -13.02 10.37 -0.30
CA SER A 137 -12.32 10.53 -1.60
C SER A 137 -13.26 10.97 -2.73
N MET A 138 -14.57 10.86 -2.54
CA MET A 138 -15.56 11.26 -3.55
C MET A 138 -15.56 12.75 -3.92
N PRO A 139 -15.25 13.72 -3.03
CA PRO A 139 -15.10 15.12 -3.43
C PRO A 139 -14.02 15.35 -4.50
N LEU A 140 -12.91 14.62 -4.44
CA LEU A 140 -11.85 14.69 -5.45
C LEU A 140 -12.37 14.16 -6.80
N LEU A 141 -13.04 13.00 -6.79
CA LEU A 141 -13.63 12.44 -8.00
C LEU A 141 -14.69 13.38 -8.59
N GLN A 142 -15.56 13.94 -7.77
CA GLN A 142 -16.55 14.93 -8.21
C GLN A 142 -15.86 16.11 -8.89
N ARG A 143 -14.78 16.63 -8.30
CA ARG A 143 -14.03 17.74 -8.88
C ARG A 143 -13.44 17.38 -10.25
N VAL A 144 -12.86 16.18 -10.41
CA VAL A 144 -12.39 15.68 -11.72
C VAL A 144 -13.51 15.73 -12.75
N LEU A 145 -14.73 15.33 -12.36
CA LEU A 145 -15.91 15.37 -13.23
C LEU A 145 -16.29 16.82 -13.59
N ASP A 146 -16.37 17.70 -12.58
CA ASP A 146 -16.77 19.09 -12.74
C ASP A 146 -15.84 19.90 -13.65
N VAL A 147 -14.53 19.65 -13.58
CA VAL A 147 -13.56 20.35 -14.45
C VAL A 147 -13.44 19.74 -15.83
N GLY A 148 -14.03 18.58 -16.10
CA GLY A 148 -13.85 17.92 -17.38
C GLY A 148 -12.48 17.25 -17.54
N ALA A 149 -11.81 16.87 -16.44
CA ALA A 149 -10.50 16.22 -16.50
C ALA A 149 -10.61 14.73 -16.82
N THR A 150 -9.47 14.13 -17.16
CA THR A 150 -9.29 12.67 -17.23
C THR A 150 -8.52 12.21 -15.99
N LEU A 151 -8.94 11.12 -15.37
CA LEU A 151 -8.28 10.50 -14.21
C LEU A 151 -7.90 9.06 -14.54
N ILE A 152 -6.62 8.76 -14.40
CA ILE A 152 -6.05 7.42 -14.54
C ILE A 152 -5.46 7.04 -13.19
N ASP A 153 -5.88 5.90 -12.63
CA ASP A 153 -5.41 5.47 -11.31
C ASP A 153 -4.34 4.38 -11.42
N TYR A 154 -3.15 4.61 -10.85
CA TYR A 154 -2.07 3.64 -10.82
C TYR A 154 -2.50 2.29 -10.21
N GLU A 155 -3.48 2.27 -9.29
CA GLU A 155 -4.01 1.07 -8.68
C GLU A 155 -4.55 0.05 -9.68
N LEU A 156 -5.00 0.53 -10.83
CA LEU A 156 -5.69 -0.23 -11.85
C LEU A 156 -4.78 -0.62 -13.02
N ILE A 157 -3.50 -0.22 -13.01
CA ILE A 157 -2.51 -0.67 -13.98
C ILE A 157 -2.07 -2.08 -13.56
N VAL A 158 -2.76 -3.07 -14.12
CA VAL A 158 -2.59 -4.49 -13.81
C VAL A 158 -2.31 -5.31 -15.07
N ASP A 159 -1.60 -6.42 -14.92
CA ASP A 159 -1.42 -7.41 -15.99
C ASP A 159 -2.71 -8.21 -16.27
N ALA A 160 -2.64 -9.14 -17.25
CA ALA A 160 -3.75 -10.00 -17.62
C ALA A 160 -4.23 -10.95 -16.50
N ASP A 161 -3.37 -11.23 -15.50
CA ASP A 161 -3.69 -12.04 -14.33
C ASP A 161 -4.20 -11.17 -13.15
N GLY A 162 -4.30 -9.85 -13.34
CA GLY A 162 -4.74 -8.89 -12.32
C GLY A 162 -3.64 -8.47 -11.34
N ARG A 163 -2.37 -8.78 -11.60
CA ARG A 163 -1.25 -8.33 -10.75
C ARG A 163 -0.94 -6.87 -11.04
N ARG A 164 -0.84 -6.06 -9.98
CA ARG A 164 -0.46 -4.65 -10.10
C ARG A 164 0.95 -4.54 -10.63
N LEU A 165 1.14 -3.70 -11.65
CA LEU A 165 2.43 -3.46 -12.29
C LEU A 165 3.16 -2.26 -11.66
N VAL A 166 2.41 -1.27 -11.20
CA VAL A 166 2.93 0.00 -10.67
C VAL A 166 2.49 0.15 -9.21
N HIS A 167 3.41 -0.09 -8.26
CA HIS A 167 3.09 -0.05 -6.83
C HIS A 167 4.32 0.13 -5.93
N PHE A 168 4.08 0.51 -4.67
CA PHE A 168 5.13 0.64 -3.64
C PHE A 168 5.17 -0.50 -2.61
N GLY A 169 4.39 -1.57 -2.80
CA GLY A 169 4.17 -2.60 -1.76
C GLY A 169 5.46 -3.19 -1.18
N ARG A 170 6.45 -3.49 -2.03
CA ARG A 170 7.77 -4.00 -1.58
C ARG A 170 8.44 -3.07 -0.56
N PHE A 171 8.41 -1.75 -0.81
CA PHE A 171 9.03 -0.76 0.06
C PHE A 171 8.28 -0.56 1.38
N ALA A 172 6.96 -0.78 1.41
CA ALA A 172 6.22 -0.79 2.67
C ALA A 172 6.71 -1.94 3.57
N GLY A 173 6.99 -3.11 2.98
CA GLY A 173 7.57 -4.26 3.70
C GLY A 173 9.00 -4.02 4.17
N LEU A 174 9.84 -3.45 3.31
CA LEU A 174 11.24 -3.13 3.63
C LEU A 174 11.35 -2.12 4.78
N ALA A 175 10.70 -0.95 4.65
CA ALA A 175 10.70 0.06 5.72
C ALA A 175 10.02 -0.47 6.99
N GLY A 176 8.83 -1.05 6.83
CA GLY A 176 8.04 -1.58 7.95
C GLY A 176 8.78 -2.63 8.77
N MET A 177 9.54 -3.53 8.14
CA MET A 177 10.31 -4.53 8.88
C MET A 177 11.57 -3.95 9.53
N VAL A 178 12.26 -3.00 8.89
CA VAL A 178 13.39 -2.28 9.52
C VAL A 178 12.91 -1.56 10.78
N ASP A 179 11.82 -0.81 10.68
CA ASP A 179 11.23 -0.12 11.82
C ASP A 179 10.67 -1.08 12.87
N ALA A 180 10.12 -2.22 12.46
CA ALA A 180 9.65 -3.24 13.40
C ALA A 180 10.80 -3.82 14.23
N LEU A 181 11.95 -4.12 13.61
CA LEU A 181 13.13 -4.60 14.35
C LEU A 181 13.67 -3.53 15.29
N TRP A 182 13.76 -2.28 14.84
CA TRP A 182 14.14 -1.15 15.67
C TRP A 182 13.18 -0.97 16.86
N ALA A 183 11.87 -0.90 16.59
CA ALA A 183 10.81 -0.74 17.60
C ALA A 183 10.80 -1.89 18.60
N PHE A 184 11.04 -3.12 18.15
CA PHE A 184 11.18 -4.28 19.02
C PHE A 184 12.37 -4.12 19.97
N GLY A 185 13.51 -3.62 19.48
CA GLY A 185 14.67 -3.27 20.30
C GLY A 185 14.33 -2.24 21.38
N GLN A 186 13.65 -1.16 20.99
CA GLN A 186 13.23 -0.10 21.93
C GLN A 186 12.23 -0.60 22.97
N ARG A 187 11.26 -1.44 22.57
CA ARG A 187 10.29 -2.04 23.49
C ARG A 187 10.99 -2.88 24.56
N TRP A 188 11.96 -3.70 24.18
CA TRP A 188 12.71 -4.50 25.17
C TRP A 188 13.63 -3.66 26.06
N HIS A 189 14.20 -2.58 25.52
CA HIS A 189 14.98 -1.63 26.32
C HIS A 189 14.14 -0.96 27.42
N GLU A 190 12.93 -0.53 27.08
CA GLU A 190 11.97 0.01 28.04
C GLU A 190 11.58 -1.03 29.11
N LEU A 191 11.52 -2.31 28.73
CA LEU A 191 11.31 -3.45 29.65
C LEU A 191 12.58 -3.86 30.41
N GLY A 192 13.69 -3.11 30.28
CA GLY A 192 14.93 -3.32 31.03
C GLY A 192 15.90 -4.34 30.43
N VAL A 193 15.66 -4.83 29.20
CA VAL A 193 16.49 -5.83 28.53
C VAL A 193 17.21 -5.22 27.33
N GLN A 194 18.53 -5.31 27.30
CA GLN A 194 19.33 -4.86 26.16
C GLN A 194 19.32 -5.92 25.06
N THR A 195 19.06 -5.51 23.82
CA THR A 195 19.09 -6.39 22.65
C THR A 195 19.98 -5.81 21.55
N PRO A 196 20.56 -6.63 20.65
CA PRO A 196 21.35 -6.15 19.52
C PRO A 196 20.58 -5.18 18.60
N PHE A 197 19.25 -5.24 18.60
CA PHE A 197 18.37 -4.38 17.79
C PHE A 197 18.44 -2.89 18.17
N LEU A 198 18.96 -2.53 19.35
CA LEU A 198 19.19 -1.14 19.74
C LEU A 198 20.25 -0.43 18.89
N ARG A 199 21.03 -1.17 18.10
CA ARG A 199 21.95 -0.59 17.10
C ARG A 199 21.25 -0.17 15.82
N LEU A 200 20.01 -0.62 15.60
CA LEU A 200 19.22 -0.19 14.46
C LEU A 200 18.70 1.24 14.68
N ARG A 201 18.33 1.86 13.58
CA ARG A 201 17.69 3.17 13.50
C ARG A 201 16.35 3.01 12.78
N GLN A 202 15.53 4.06 12.82
CA GLN A 202 14.32 4.10 11.98
C GLN A 202 14.73 4.12 10.49
N ALA A 203 13.89 3.57 9.62
CA ALA A 203 14.20 3.41 8.20
C ALA A 203 14.53 4.76 7.54
N PHE A 204 13.78 5.82 7.84
CA PHE A 204 14.03 7.15 7.28
C PHE A 204 15.36 7.79 7.71
N GLU A 205 16.04 7.28 8.75
CA GLU A 205 17.33 7.78 9.23
C GLU A 205 18.53 7.18 8.46
N TYR A 206 18.30 6.16 7.63
CA TYR A 206 19.32 5.63 6.74
C TYR A 206 19.37 6.41 5.43
N GLU A 207 20.57 6.57 4.87
CA GLU A 207 20.78 7.27 3.60
C GLU A 207 20.24 6.48 2.40
N SER A 208 20.21 5.15 2.53
CA SER A 208 19.76 4.22 1.49
C SER A 208 19.27 2.90 2.08
N LEU A 209 18.48 2.17 1.30
CA LEU A 209 18.07 0.81 1.66
C LEU A 209 19.27 -0.12 1.89
N VAL A 210 20.33 0.02 1.09
CA VAL A 210 21.56 -0.78 1.22
C VAL A 210 22.18 -0.61 2.61
N GLN A 211 22.25 0.62 3.11
CA GLN A 211 22.78 0.91 4.44
C GLN A 211 21.91 0.30 5.55
N ALA A 212 20.59 0.39 5.40
CA ALA A 212 19.64 -0.21 6.36
C ALA A 212 19.81 -1.73 6.42
N LEU A 213 19.84 -2.40 5.26
CA LEU A 213 20.02 -3.86 5.19
C LEU A 213 21.39 -4.32 5.73
N ALA A 214 22.44 -3.53 5.53
CA ALA A 214 23.76 -3.80 6.13
C ALA A 214 23.70 -3.73 7.67
N ALA A 215 23.02 -2.73 8.24
CA ALA A 215 22.85 -2.64 9.68
C ALA A 215 22.04 -3.82 10.25
N VAL A 216 21.01 -4.29 9.54
CA VAL A 216 20.27 -5.51 9.93
C VAL A 216 21.17 -6.74 9.85
N ALA A 217 22.04 -6.85 8.83
CA ALA A 217 22.99 -7.95 8.71
C ALA A 217 24.03 -7.98 9.85
N ASP A 218 24.50 -6.82 10.29
CA ASP A 218 25.40 -6.70 11.46
C ASP A 218 24.70 -7.15 12.74
N VAL A 219 23.40 -6.87 12.89
CA VAL A 219 22.56 -7.41 13.97
C VAL A 219 22.42 -8.92 13.84
N GLY A 220 22.15 -9.44 12.64
CA GLY A 220 22.06 -10.87 12.36
C GLY A 220 23.34 -11.62 12.72
N THR A 221 24.51 -11.05 12.43
CA THR A 221 25.81 -11.64 12.77
C THR A 221 26.01 -11.73 14.28
N THR A 222 25.64 -10.68 15.03
CA THR A 222 25.68 -10.73 16.50
C THR A 222 24.73 -11.78 17.06
N ILE A 223 23.50 -11.88 16.55
CA ILE A 223 22.54 -12.90 17.00
C ILE A 223 23.08 -14.31 16.70
N ALA A 224 23.66 -14.54 15.52
CA ALA A 224 24.21 -15.84 15.15
C ALA A 224 25.39 -16.26 16.05
N ALA A 225 26.20 -15.28 16.50
CA ALA A 225 27.38 -15.53 17.32
C ALA A 225 27.08 -15.65 18.83
N GLU A 226 26.20 -14.78 19.35
CA GLU A 226 26.00 -14.57 20.79
C GLU A 226 24.61 -14.99 21.27
N GLY A 227 23.63 -15.07 20.35
CA GLY A 227 22.24 -15.30 20.67
C GLY A 227 21.53 -14.06 21.21
N LEU A 228 20.20 -14.14 21.31
CA LEU A 228 19.39 -13.18 22.04
C LEU A 228 19.36 -13.51 23.54
N PRO A 229 19.09 -12.52 24.42
CA PRO A 229 18.83 -12.77 25.83
C PRO A 229 17.71 -13.82 26.02
N PRO A 230 17.79 -14.72 27.02
CA PRO A 230 16.80 -15.79 27.23
C PRO A 230 15.35 -15.30 27.39
N GLU A 231 15.15 -14.08 27.85
CA GLU A 231 13.83 -13.45 28.02
C GLU A 231 13.18 -13.10 26.67
N VAL A 232 14.00 -12.87 25.64
CA VAL A 232 13.61 -12.43 24.30
C VAL A 232 13.63 -13.59 23.32
N GLY A 233 14.68 -14.41 23.39
CA GLY A 233 15.01 -15.45 22.42
C GLY A 233 14.27 -16.79 22.64
N PRO A 234 14.21 -17.65 21.60
CA PRO A 234 14.49 -17.31 20.20
C PRO A 234 13.48 -16.28 19.67
N LEU A 235 13.89 -15.48 18.70
CA LEU A 235 12.97 -14.54 18.04
C LEU A 235 12.03 -15.31 17.13
N VAL A 236 10.73 -15.09 17.28
CA VAL A 236 9.71 -15.71 16.42
C VAL A 236 8.93 -14.60 15.70
N VAL A 237 9.09 -14.50 14.39
CA VAL A 237 8.41 -13.51 13.55
C VAL A 237 7.31 -14.19 12.74
N GLY A 238 6.07 -13.77 12.96
CA GLY A 238 4.94 -14.17 12.13
C GLY A 238 4.64 -13.11 11.09
N VAL A 239 4.52 -13.49 9.82
CA VAL A 239 4.17 -12.59 8.72
C VAL A 239 2.85 -13.06 8.11
N THR A 240 1.85 -12.19 8.00
CA THR A 240 0.59 -12.56 7.32
C THR A 240 0.68 -12.19 5.85
N GLY A 241 0.16 -13.06 4.98
CA GLY A 241 0.12 -12.84 3.54
C GLY A 241 1.45 -13.11 2.84
N TYR A 242 1.39 -13.09 1.51
CA TYR A 242 2.48 -13.52 0.62
C TYR A 242 2.63 -12.60 -0.60
N GLY A 243 2.11 -11.37 -0.49
CA GLY A 243 2.22 -10.34 -1.53
C GLY A 243 3.54 -9.55 -1.48
N ASN A 244 3.60 -8.45 -2.22
CA ASN A 244 4.80 -7.63 -2.33
C ASN A 244 5.29 -7.07 -0.99
N VAL A 245 4.38 -6.74 -0.08
CA VAL A 245 4.73 -6.27 1.28
C VAL A 245 5.44 -7.38 2.05
N ALA A 246 4.86 -8.58 2.11
CA ALA A 246 5.50 -9.75 2.71
C ALA A 246 6.86 -10.10 2.06
N GLY A 247 6.98 -9.93 0.74
CA GLY A 247 8.25 -10.09 0.03
C GLY A 247 9.34 -9.13 0.55
N GLY A 248 9.00 -7.85 0.68
CA GLY A 248 9.91 -6.85 1.26
C GLY A 248 10.28 -7.13 2.73
N VAL A 249 9.32 -7.62 3.53
CA VAL A 249 9.58 -8.11 4.89
C VAL A 249 10.60 -9.26 4.87
N GLY A 250 10.42 -10.22 3.97
CA GLY A 250 11.33 -11.34 3.75
C GLY A 250 12.75 -10.91 3.44
N GLU A 251 12.94 -9.92 2.56
CA GLU A 251 14.28 -9.40 2.18
C GLU A 251 15.06 -8.82 3.37
N VAL A 252 14.37 -8.25 4.36
CA VAL A 252 14.99 -7.77 5.62
C VAL A 252 15.30 -8.95 6.53
N LEU A 253 14.36 -9.88 6.69
CA LEU A 253 14.53 -11.06 7.54
C LEU A 253 15.63 -12.02 7.03
N ASP A 254 15.90 -12.04 5.73
CA ASP A 254 17.02 -12.78 5.12
C ASP A 254 18.40 -12.29 5.59
N ARG A 255 18.47 -11.12 6.24
CA ARG A 255 19.70 -10.59 6.85
C ARG A 255 19.94 -11.11 8.27
N LEU A 256 18.99 -11.83 8.85
CA LEU A 256 19.07 -12.47 10.17
C LEU A 256 19.37 -13.98 10.01
N PRO A 257 19.75 -14.70 11.09
CA PRO A 257 19.88 -16.16 11.06
C PRO A 257 18.50 -16.84 10.99
N ARG A 258 17.84 -16.64 9.86
CA ARG A 258 16.47 -17.05 9.55
C ARG A 258 16.35 -18.57 9.41
N VAL A 259 15.32 -19.12 10.04
CA VAL A 259 14.85 -20.48 9.85
C VAL A 259 13.36 -20.42 9.57
N ASP A 260 12.95 -20.86 8.39
CA ASP A 260 11.55 -20.92 8.01
C ASP A 260 10.84 -22.09 8.70
N VAL A 261 9.72 -21.80 9.36
CA VAL A 261 8.89 -22.77 10.05
C VAL A 261 7.48 -22.70 9.49
N PRO A 262 6.93 -23.80 8.92
CA PRO A 262 5.54 -23.85 8.48
C PRO A 262 4.55 -23.55 9.60
N ALA A 263 3.43 -22.90 9.29
CA ALA A 263 2.44 -22.49 10.30
C ALA A 263 1.94 -23.64 11.19
N GLY A 264 1.73 -24.84 10.61
CA GLY A 264 1.31 -26.04 11.34
C GLY A 264 2.38 -26.65 12.26
N GLU A 265 3.64 -26.24 12.14
CA GLU A 265 4.77 -26.75 12.93
C GLU A 265 5.19 -25.80 14.05
N LEU A 266 4.69 -24.56 14.04
CA LEU A 266 5.02 -23.55 15.04
C LEU A 266 4.37 -23.88 16.39
N THR A 267 5.11 -24.57 17.26
CA THR A 267 4.66 -24.99 18.59
C THR A 267 5.54 -24.45 19.70
N ALA A 268 4.96 -24.32 20.90
CA ALA A 268 5.71 -23.92 22.09
C ALA A 268 6.85 -24.89 22.43
N GLU A 269 6.71 -26.19 22.09
CA GLU A 269 7.76 -27.19 22.28
C GLU A 269 8.94 -26.95 21.34
N LEU A 270 8.67 -26.74 20.04
CA LEU A 270 9.69 -26.40 19.06
C LEU A 270 10.45 -25.14 19.48
N ILE A 271 9.74 -24.08 19.88
CA ILE A 271 10.33 -22.82 20.34
C ILE A 271 11.23 -23.02 21.57
N ARG A 272 10.80 -23.79 22.57
CA ARG A 272 11.62 -24.08 23.76
C ARG A 272 12.88 -24.87 23.45
N ALA A 273 12.83 -25.74 22.44
CA ALA A 273 13.99 -26.53 22.01
C ALA A 273 14.96 -25.74 21.12
N THR A 274 14.59 -24.51 20.72
CA THR A 274 15.33 -23.74 19.73
C THR A 274 16.37 -22.81 20.39
N PRO A 275 17.61 -22.76 19.89
CA PRO A 275 18.63 -21.84 20.41
C PRO A 275 18.25 -20.38 20.21
N THR A 276 18.69 -19.50 21.12
CA THR A 276 18.47 -18.05 21.00
C THR A 276 19.26 -17.39 19.86
N THR A 277 20.12 -18.16 19.18
CA THR A 277 20.87 -17.76 17.97
C THR A 277 20.05 -17.89 16.68
N SER A 278 18.82 -18.42 16.75
CA SER A 278 17.93 -18.59 15.61
C SER A 278 16.81 -17.56 15.58
N VAL A 279 16.41 -17.15 14.38
CA VAL A 279 15.22 -16.34 14.12
C VAL A 279 14.22 -17.19 13.34
N PHE A 280 13.12 -17.58 13.98
CA PHE A 280 12.04 -18.28 13.31
C PHE A 280 11.17 -17.32 12.52
N VAL A 281 10.87 -17.68 11.29
CA VAL A 281 9.96 -16.94 10.42
C VAL A 281 8.86 -17.88 9.96
N THR A 282 7.62 -17.49 10.20
CA THR A 282 6.43 -18.22 9.77
C THR A 282 5.55 -17.30 8.95
N VAL A 283 5.28 -17.70 7.70
CA VAL A 283 4.32 -17.02 6.84
C VAL A 283 2.95 -17.68 7.01
N PHE A 284 1.94 -16.88 7.35
CA PHE A 284 0.57 -17.31 7.54
C PHE A 284 -0.28 -16.91 6.34
N THR A 285 -0.95 -17.90 5.75
CA THR A 285 -1.94 -17.73 4.69
C THR A 285 -3.35 -17.74 5.28
N GLU A 286 -4.37 -17.54 4.42
CA GLU A 286 -5.77 -17.55 4.83
C GLU A 286 -6.15 -18.89 5.49
N GLN A 287 -5.65 -20.01 4.98
CA GLN A 287 -5.95 -21.34 5.55
C GLN A 287 -5.40 -21.52 6.97
N ASP A 288 -4.38 -20.76 7.34
CA ASP A 288 -3.74 -20.82 8.66
C ASP A 288 -4.40 -19.87 9.67
N THR A 289 -5.19 -18.91 9.18
CA THR A 289 -5.73 -17.79 9.99
C THR A 289 -7.24 -17.86 10.16
N VAL A 290 -7.97 -18.50 9.24
CA VAL A 290 -9.43 -18.62 9.31
C VAL A 290 -9.92 -20.05 9.16
N ALA A 291 -11.06 -20.34 9.80
CA ALA A 291 -11.80 -21.58 9.62
C ALA A 291 -13.27 -21.29 9.32
N ARG A 292 -13.93 -22.17 8.56
CA ARG A 292 -15.36 -22.08 8.33
C ARG A 292 -16.13 -22.25 9.63
N ARG A 293 -17.19 -21.47 9.81
CA ARG A 293 -18.05 -21.54 11.00
C ARG A 293 -18.85 -22.83 11.07
N ASP A 294 -19.14 -23.45 9.93
CA ASP A 294 -19.85 -24.74 9.83
C ASP A 294 -18.95 -25.97 9.99
N GLY A 295 -17.64 -25.77 10.16
CA GLY A 295 -16.66 -26.84 10.34
C GLY A 295 -16.21 -27.54 9.05
N ALA A 296 -16.67 -27.10 7.87
CA ALA A 296 -16.16 -27.64 6.62
C ALA A 296 -14.73 -27.15 6.32
N ALA A 297 -14.05 -27.83 5.39
CA ALA A 297 -12.68 -27.50 5.00
C ALA A 297 -12.58 -26.12 4.35
N PHE A 298 -11.47 -25.42 4.58
CA PHE A 298 -11.18 -24.13 3.95
C PHE A 298 -11.00 -24.29 2.43
N THR A 299 -11.53 -23.34 1.66
CA THR A 299 -11.12 -23.11 0.27
C THR A 299 -11.00 -21.60 -0.01
N ALA A 300 -9.97 -21.21 -0.76
CA ALA A 300 -9.73 -19.81 -1.09
C ALA A 300 -10.88 -19.18 -1.90
N ALA A 301 -11.52 -19.95 -2.79
CA ALA A 301 -12.64 -19.49 -3.60
C ALA A 301 -13.87 -19.16 -2.74
N GLU A 302 -14.18 -19.96 -1.73
CA GLU A 302 -15.30 -19.69 -0.83
C GLU A 302 -15.00 -18.53 0.12
N PHE A 303 -13.76 -18.43 0.63
CA PHE A 303 -13.36 -17.30 1.46
C PHE A 303 -13.43 -15.98 0.68
N ALA A 304 -13.00 -15.96 -0.58
CA ALA A 304 -13.12 -14.78 -1.43
C ALA A 304 -14.58 -14.41 -1.73
N ALA A 305 -15.48 -15.39 -1.83
CA ALA A 305 -16.89 -15.17 -2.14
C ALA A 305 -17.73 -14.72 -0.93
N ASP A 306 -17.50 -15.33 0.24
CA ASP A 306 -18.20 -15.00 1.49
C ASP A 306 -17.26 -15.10 2.71
N PRO A 307 -16.44 -14.06 2.95
CA PRO A 307 -15.55 -14.02 4.11
C PRO A 307 -16.30 -14.12 5.46
N GLY A 308 -17.58 -13.71 5.50
CA GLY A 308 -18.39 -13.68 6.73
C GLY A 308 -18.75 -15.08 7.26
N ALA A 309 -18.71 -16.09 6.39
CA ALA A 309 -18.89 -17.49 6.76
C ALA A 309 -17.73 -18.06 7.59
N PHE A 310 -16.65 -17.30 7.79
CA PHE A 310 -15.44 -17.72 8.48
C PHE A 310 -15.28 -17.02 9.84
N ARG A 311 -14.45 -17.61 10.69
CA ARG A 311 -13.99 -17.03 11.97
C ARG A 311 -12.47 -17.11 12.03
N SER A 312 -11.84 -16.19 12.77
CA SER A 312 -10.42 -16.31 13.05
C SER A 312 -10.12 -17.53 13.92
N ILE A 313 -8.96 -18.12 13.65
CA ILE A 313 -8.33 -19.18 14.44
C ILE A 313 -6.87 -18.82 14.78
N PHE A 314 -6.49 -17.54 14.62
CA PHE A 314 -5.09 -17.13 14.64
C PHE A 314 -4.50 -16.92 16.05
N ALA A 315 -5.33 -16.63 17.05
CA ALA A 315 -4.86 -16.30 18.40
C ALA A 315 -3.87 -17.32 19.02
N PRO A 316 -4.05 -18.66 18.88
CA PRO A 316 -3.07 -19.63 19.36
C PRO A 316 -1.68 -19.51 18.71
N ALA A 317 -1.62 -19.18 17.41
CA ALA A 317 -0.37 -18.94 16.70
C ALA A 317 0.26 -17.61 17.14
N ALA A 318 -0.55 -16.55 17.26
CA ALA A 318 -0.11 -15.25 17.77
C ALA A 318 0.53 -15.34 19.16
N ALA A 319 0.06 -16.24 20.03
CA ALA A 319 0.64 -16.50 21.35
C ALA A 319 2.11 -16.96 21.32
N GLN A 320 2.56 -17.53 20.19
CA GLN A 320 3.92 -18.05 20.03
C GLN A 320 4.90 -16.99 19.49
N LEU A 321 4.38 -15.90 18.93
CA LEU A 321 5.16 -14.90 18.22
C LEU A 321 5.82 -13.90 19.19
N SER A 322 7.01 -13.44 18.80
CA SER A 322 7.67 -12.27 19.38
C SER A 322 7.23 -10.99 18.67
N ILE A 323 7.15 -11.06 17.34
CA ILE A 323 6.70 -9.98 16.44
C ILE A 323 5.64 -10.55 15.50
N LEU A 324 4.51 -9.85 15.36
CA LEU A 324 3.55 -10.07 14.28
C LEU A 324 3.69 -8.95 13.26
N VAL A 325 3.94 -9.29 12.00
CA VAL A 325 3.93 -8.36 10.87
C VAL A 325 2.67 -8.62 10.05
N ASN A 326 1.68 -7.74 10.17
CA ASN A 326 0.47 -7.83 9.35
C ASN A 326 0.69 -7.15 8.01
N SER A 327 0.62 -7.91 6.91
CA SER A 327 0.81 -7.38 5.55
C SER A 327 -0.41 -7.57 4.63
N VAL A 328 -1.56 -7.90 5.23
CA VAL A 328 -2.82 -8.17 4.54
C VAL A 328 -3.81 -7.03 4.82
N LEU A 329 -4.36 -6.47 3.74
CA LEU A 329 -5.47 -5.52 3.83
C LEU A 329 -6.74 -6.24 4.29
N TRP A 330 -7.46 -5.62 5.21
CA TRP A 330 -8.69 -6.14 5.77
C TRP A 330 -9.92 -5.52 5.10
N GLN A 331 -11.02 -6.27 5.09
CA GLN A 331 -12.33 -5.78 4.65
C GLN A 331 -13.38 -6.08 5.71
N PRO A 332 -14.39 -5.22 5.92
CA PRO A 332 -15.37 -5.35 7.00
C PRO A 332 -16.13 -6.68 7.06
N GLN A 333 -16.28 -7.38 5.94
CA GLN A 333 -16.97 -8.67 5.85
C GLN A 333 -16.09 -9.83 6.34
N ALA A 334 -14.77 -9.69 6.33
CA ALA A 334 -13.85 -10.72 6.78
C ALA A 334 -13.73 -10.70 8.31
N PRO A 335 -13.53 -11.86 8.96
CA PRO A 335 -13.19 -11.87 10.38
C PRO A 335 -11.91 -11.06 10.61
N ARG A 336 -11.83 -10.38 11.76
CA ARG A 336 -10.57 -9.78 12.23
C ARG A 336 -9.53 -10.89 12.39
N LEU A 337 -8.27 -10.60 12.08
CA LEU A 337 -7.17 -11.53 12.33
C LEU A 337 -6.97 -11.73 13.83
N LEU A 338 -6.94 -10.63 14.59
CA LEU A 338 -6.81 -10.64 16.04
C LEU A 338 -7.69 -9.54 16.67
N SER A 339 -8.66 -9.96 17.48
CA SER A 339 -9.51 -9.05 18.27
C SER A 339 -8.82 -8.56 19.55
N VAL A 340 -9.32 -7.47 20.12
CA VAL A 340 -8.87 -6.97 21.44
C VAL A 340 -9.14 -8.01 22.52
N ALA A 341 -10.25 -8.74 22.45
CA ALA A 341 -10.57 -9.79 23.41
C ALA A 341 -9.59 -10.98 23.35
N GLU A 342 -9.19 -11.40 22.15
CA GLU A 342 -8.17 -12.42 21.97
C GLU A 342 -6.81 -11.92 22.45
N LEU A 343 -6.41 -10.70 22.07
CA LEU A 343 -5.17 -10.08 22.51
C LEU A 343 -5.12 -9.91 24.04
N ALA A 344 -6.22 -9.51 24.68
CA ALA A 344 -6.36 -9.47 26.12
C ALA A 344 -6.12 -10.85 26.73
N GLY A 345 -6.68 -11.91 26.12
CA GLY A 345 -6.44 -13.31 26.48
C GLY A 345 -4.96 -13.70 26.42
N LEU A 346 -4.25 -13.26 25.39
CA LEU A 346 -2.81 -13.49 25.22
C LEU A 346 -1.95 -12.75 26.27
N GLN A 347 -2.50 -11.70 26.89
CA GLN A 347 -1.80 -10.82 27.82
C GLN A 347 -2.27 -10.95 29.28
N GLN A 348 -3.08 -11.96 29.65
CA GLN A 348 -3.58 -12.16 31.03
C GLN A 348 -2.49 -12.51 32.09
N GLY A 349 -1.19 -12.38 31.77
CA GLY A 349 -0.04 -12.58 32.66
C GLY A 349 0.66 -11.26 33.04
N ALA A 350 1.92 -11.33 33.47
CA ALA A 350 2.72 -10.17 33.91
C ALA A 350 3.24 -9.29 32.73
N GLY A 351 2.36 -8.91 31.79
CA GLY A 351 2.72 -8.08 30.64
C GLY A 351 3.50 -8.83 29.55
N VAL A 352 4.37 -8.14 28.82
CA VAL A 352 5.30 -8.73 27.85
C VAL A 352 6.56 -9.21 28.60
N GLY A 353 6.99 -10.45 28.37
CA GLY A 353 8.22 -11.00 28.97
C GLY A 353 8.01 -12.21 29.88
N ALA A 354 8.93 -12.43 30.82
CA ALA A 354 8.99 -13.66 31.61
C ALA A 354 7.71 -13.90 32.44
N GLY A 355 6.96 -14.95 32.10
CA GLY A 355 5.67 -15.29 32.73
C GLY A 355 4.45 -14.57 32.14
N GLY A 356 4.63 -13.79 31.07
CA GLY A 356 3.60 -13.08 30.33
C GLY A 356 3.57 -13.43 28.84
N SER A 357 3.11 -12.50 28.00
CA SER A 357 3.03 -12.67 26.55
C SER A 357 4.41 -12.60 25.88
N ARG A 358 4.63 -13.43 24.85
CA ARG A 358 5.81 -13.31 23.97
C ARG A 358 5.66 -12.17 22.97
N LEU A 359 4.42 -11.84 22.59
CA LEU A 359 4.11 -10.88 21.55
C LEU A 359 4.37 -9.47 22.07
N ALA A 360 5.55 -8.94 21.76
CA ALA A 360 5.99 -7.63 22.21
C ALA A 360 5.60 -6.52 21.23
N LEU A 361 5.49 -6.85 19.94
CA LEU A 361 5.25 -5.89 18.87
C LEU A 361 4.30 -6.48 17.80
N ILE A 362 3.36 -5.66 17.36
CA ILE A 362 2.60 -5.86 16.13
C ILE A 362 2.98 -4.73 15.16
N ALA A 363 3.59 -5.06 14.05
CA ALA A 363 3.80 -4.16 12.92
C ALA A 363 2.64 -4.34 11.94
N ASP A 364 1.63 -3.48 12.04
CA ASP A 364 0.47 -3.49 11.17
C ASP A 364 0.71 -2.62 9.93
N LEU A 365 1.35 -3.22 8.93
CA LEU A 365 1.74 -2.54 7.69
C LEU A 365 0.54 -2.26 6.76
N SER A 366 -0.64 -2.81 7.09
CA SER A 366 -1.90 -2.49 6.41
C SER A 366 -2.50 -1.16 6.92
N CYS A 367 -2.27 -0.85 8.20
CA CYS A 367 -2.82 0.30 8.92
C CYS A 367 -4.36 0.46 8.76
N ASP A 368 -5.08 -0.66 8.74
CA ASP A 368 -6.54 -0.64 8.79
C ASP A 368 -7.00 -0.33 10.23
N ILE A 369 -7.42 0.92 10.46
CA ILE A 369 -7.84 1.39 11.79
C ILE A 369 -9.02 0.56 12.31
N GLU A 370 -8.84 -0.01 13.50
CA GLU A 370 -9.76 -0.95 14.13
C GLU A 370 -10.20 -2.03 13.12
N GLY A 371 -9.25 -2.55 12.33
CA GLY A 371 -9.46 -3.45 11.21
C GLY A 371 -9.06 -4.90 11.51
N GLY A 372 -8.18 -5.47 10.68
CA GLY A 372 -7.71 -6.85 10.84
C GLY A 372 -7.04 -7.09 12.20
N ILE A 373 -6.22 -6.14 12.64
CA ILE A 373 -5.73 -6.05 14.01
C ILE A 373 -6.59 -5.00 14.72
N GLU A 374 -7.50 -5.42 15.59
CA GLU A 374 -8.45 -4.50 16.22
C GLU A 374 -7.77 -3.45 17.11
N ALA A 375 -6.62 -3.80 17.68
CA ALA A 375 -5.83 -2.92 18.53
C ALA A 375 -5.13 -1.77 17.78
N THR A 376 -5.12 -1.79 16.43
CA THR A 376 -4.64 -0.67 15.61
C THR A 376 -5.65 0.47 15.65
N VAL A 377 -5.70 1.23 16.75
CA VAL A 377 -6.74 2.25 16.98
C VAL A 377 -6.43 3.63 16.36
N ARG A 378 -5.22 3.81 15.83
CA ARG A 378 -4.80 5.04 15.15
C ARG A 378 -3.63 4.78 14.21
N ALA A 379 -3.53 5.60 13.17
CA ALA A 379 -2.35 5.66 12.33
C ALA A 379 -1.23 6.42 13.06
N THR A 380 0.00 6.04 12.77
CA THR A 380 1.21 6.71 13.27
C THR A 380 1.97 7.37 12.12
N THR A 381 2.97 8.18 12.44
CA THR A 381 3.83 8.85 11.45
C THR A 381 5.27 8.37 11.60
N SER A 382 6.10 8.54 10.57
CA SER A 382 7.50 8.10 10.64
C SER A 382 8.28 8.64 11.85
N ASP A 383 7.98 9.87 12.33
CA ASP A 383 8.57 10.45 13.54
C ASP A 383 8.02 9.95 14.87
N ASP A 384 6.77 9.50 14.91
CA ASP A 384 6.15 8.92 16.11
C ASP A 384 5.46 7.61 15.72
N PRO A 385 6.22 6.56 15.33
CA PRO A 385 5.68 5.43 14.57
C PRO A 385 5.01 4.38 15.45
N VAL A 386 5.12 4.48 16.78
CA VAL A 386 4.69 3.42 17.71
C VAL A 386 3.85 3.95 18.86
N PHE A 387 2.86 3.16 19.27
CA PHE A 387 2.17 3.31 20.53
C PHE A 387 2.03 1.96 21.22
N VAL A 388 1.97 1.95 22.55
CA VAL A 388 1.62 0.75 23.33
C VAL A 388 0.10 0.71 23.51
N TYR A 389 -0.51 -0.42 23.14
CA TYR A 389 -1.91 -0.71 23.37
C TYR A 389 -2.08 -1.72 24.50
N ASP A 390 -2.78 -1.32 25.56
CA ASP A 390 -3.20 -2.19 26.64
C ASP A 390 -4.62 -2.71 26.37
N PRO A 391 -4.81 -3.99 26.02
CA PRO A 391 -6.12 -4.56 25.73
C PRO A 391 -6.98 -4.81 26.98
N GLN A 392 -6.43 -4.70 28.20
CA GLN A 392 -7.21 -4.80 29.44
C GLN A 392 -7.94 -3.49 29.74
N THR A 393 -7.28 -2.36 29.49
CA THR A 393 -7.83 -1.01 29.77
C THR A 393 -8.35 -0.31 28.53
N GLY A 394 -7.93 -0.73 27.34
CA GLY A 394 -8.17 -0.06 26.06
C GLY A 394 -7.29 1.17 25.83
N ALA A 395 -6.28 1.40 26.67
CA ALA A 395 -5.41 2.58 26.57
C ALA A 395 -4.40 2.44 25.41
N ALA A 396 -4.24 3.50 24.63
CA ALA A 396 -3.24 3.61 23.56
C ALA A 396 -2.29 4.78 23.86
N THR A 397 -1.06 4.48 24.28
CA THR A 397 -0.10 5.46 24.77
C THR A 397 1.06 5.60 23.78
N PRO A 398 1.42 6.81 23.30
CA PRO A 398 2.58 7.01 22.43
C PRO A 398 3.89 6.48 23.03
N GLY A 399 4.80 6.02 22.18
CA GLY A 399 6.10 5.49 22.59
C GLY A 399 6.05 4.01 22.98
N PHE A 400 6.96 3.62 23.89
CA PHE A 400 7.24 2.22 24.22
C PHE A 400 6.90 1.83 25.66
N GLY A 401 6.48 2.79 26.50
CA GLY A 401 6.21 2.58 27.92
C GLY A 401 4.83 1.99 28.22
N GLY A 402 4.71 1.30 29.35
CA GLY A 402 3.46 0.78 29.88
C GLY A 402 3.17 -0.68 29.54
N ASP A 403 2.07 -1.17 30.09
CA ASP A 403 1.56 -2.52 29.88
C ASP A 403 0.94 -2.66 28.48
N GLY A 404 1.00 -3.86 27.92
CA GLY A 404 0.40 -4.15 26.61
C GLY A 404 1.40 -4.42 25.49
N VAL A 405 0.93 -4.37 24.25
CA VAL A 405 1.72 -4.66 23.04
C VAL A 405 2.08 -3.36 22.33
N ALA A 406 3.32 -3.24 21.84
CA ALA A 406 3.69 -2.13 20.98
C ALA A 406 3.05 -2.32 19.58
N ILE A 407 2.50 -1.27 19.01
CA ILE A 407 1.86 -1.26 17.69
C ILE A 407 2.55 -0.23 16.81
N LEU A 408 3.09 -0.69 15.70
CA LEU A 408 3.59 0.15 14.61
C LEU A 408 2.54 0.17 13.50
N ALA A 409 2.06 1.35 13.13
CA ALA A 409 0.96 1.52 12.17
C ALA A 409 1.15 2.76 11.27
N VAL A 410 2.32 2.88 10.65
CA VAL A 410 2.62 4.00 9.72
C VAL A 410 1.94 3.75 8.38
N ASP A 411 1.15 4.71 7.90
CA ASP A 411 0.29 4.55 6.71
C ASP A 411 0.99 4.84 5.37
N ASN A 412 2.24 5.33 5.42
CA ASN A 412 3.02 5.74 4.26
C ASN A 412 4.48 5.26 4.29
N LEU A 413 4.75 4.09 4.86
CA LEU A 413 6.08 3.46 5.00
C LEU A 413 7.02 3.54 3.78
N PRO A 414 6.57 3.41 2.52
CA PRO A 414 7.49 3.56 1.39
C PRO A 414 8.19 4.94 1.31
N CYS A 415 7.65 5.96 1.98
CA CYS A 415 8.25 7.29 2.09
C CYS A 415 9.58 7.30 2.84
N GLU A 416 9.88 6.25 3.62
CA GLU A 416 11.10 6.18 4.44
C GLU A 416 12.34 5.80 3.62
N PHE A 417 12.15 5.21 2.45
CA PHE A 417 13.19 5.03 1.43
C PHE A 417 12.80 5.73 0.13
N PRO A 418 12.66 7.08 0.12
CA PRO A 418 11.97 7.75 -0.98
C PRO A 418 12.76 7.71 -2.29
N ARG A 419 14.11 7.63 -2.23
CA ARG A 419 14.97 7.47 -3.41
C ARG A 419 14.75 6.11 -4.05
N ASP A 420 15.06 5.04 -3.32
CA ASP A 420 14.95 3.66 -3.80
C ASP A 420 13.51 3.32 -4.22
N ALA A 421 12.50 3.78 -3.45
CA ALA A 421 11.09 3.57 -3.77
C ALA A 421 10.69 4.26 -5.08
N SER A 422 11.20 5.48 -5.33
CA SER A 422 10.91 6.21 -6.57
C SER A 422 11.62 5.60 -7.77
N GLU A 423 12.84 5.09 -7.61
CA GLU A 423 13.57 4.40 -8.69
C GLU A 423 12.77 3.18 -9.16
N ALA A 424 12.41 2.28 -8.25
CA ALA A 424 11.63 1.10 -8.60
C ALA A 424 10.24 1.44 -9.18
N PHE A 425 9.57 2.46 -8.64
CA PHE A 425 8.28 2.90 -9.13
C PHE A 425 8.38 3.52 -10.53
N SER A 426 9.39 4.36 -10.74
CA SER A 426 9.66 5.01 -12.02
C SER A 426 10.03 3.99 -13.10
N ASP A 427 10.82 2.98 -12.77
CA ASP A 427 11.17 1.89 -13.70
C ASP A 427 9.93 1.11 -14.15
N ALA A 428 9.02 0.81 -13.21
CA ALA A 428 7.75 0.16 -13.50
C ALA A 428 6.81 1.05 -14.33
N LEU A 429 6.87 2.36 -14.13
CA LEU A 429 6.01 3.33 -14.83
C LEU A 429 6.55 3.70 -16.22
N ALA A 430 7.87 3.66 -16.44
CA ALA A 430 8.53 4.23 -17.61
C ALA A 430 7.92 3.80 -18.96
N GLY A 431 7.61 2.50 -19.11
CA GLY A 431 7.01 1.95 -20.32
C GLY A 431 5.60 2.46 -20.64
N PHE A 432 4.93 3.11 -19.69
CA PHE A 432 3.60 3.68 -19.86
C PHE A 432 3.61 5.17 -20.21
N VAL A 433 4.74 5.87 -20.04
CA VAL A 433 4.82 7.32 -20.24
C VAL A 433 4.72 7.73 -21.70
N ALA A 434 5.44 7.05 -22.61
CA ALA A 434 5.35 7.34 -24.04
C ALA A 434 3.94 7.09 -24.62
N PRO A 435 3.22 6.00 -24.27
CA PRO A 435 1.81 5.86 -24.62
C PRO A 435 0.91 6.98 -24.08
N LEU A 436 1.12 7.44 -22.85
CA LEU A 436 0.38 8.60 -22.31
C LEU A 436 0.68 9.88 -23.09
N ALA A 437 1.94 10.06 -23.51
CA ALA A 437 2.36 11.20 -24.32
C ALA A 437 1.72 11.19 -25.72
N ALA A 438 1.56 10.01 -26.32
CA ALA A 438 0.99 9.87 -27.66
C ALA A 438 -0.55 9.91 -27.71
N ALA A 439 -1.24 9.68 -26.59
CA ALA A 439 -2.70 9.54 -26.57
C ALA A 439 -3.45 10.85 -26.86
N ASP A 440 -4.46 10.80 -27.74
CA ASP A 440 -5.38 11.93 -27.94
C ASP A 440 -6.48 11.95 -26.88
N PHE A 441 -6.22 12.61 -25.75
CA PHE A 441 -7.22 12.79 -24.69
C PHE A 441 -8.39 13.72 -25.08
N GLY A 442 -8.37 14.30 -26.28
CA GLY A 442 -9.49 15.02 -26.88
C GLY A 442 -10.47 14.12 -27.63
N ALA A 443 -10.10 12.87 -27.92
CA ALA A 443 -10.97 11.88 -28.55
C ALA A 443 -12.09 11.40 -27.61
N ASP A 444 -12.99 10.56 -28.12
CA ASP A 444 -13.93 9.82 -27.27
C ASP A 444 -13.22 8.67 -26.56
N PHE A 445 -13.71 8.25 -25.39
CA PHE A 445 -13.10 7.16 -24.60
C PHE A 445 -12.87 5.90 -25.43
N ASP A 446 -13.82 5.56 -26.31
CA ASP A 446 -13.72 4.36 -27.13
C ASP A 446 -12.56 4.41 -28.14
N GLN A 447 -12.14 5.62 -28.52
CA GLN A 447 -11.09 5.91 -29.50
C GLN A 447 -9.72 6.18 -28.86
N LEU A 448 -9.62 6.17 -27.53
CA LEU A 448 -8.33 6.32 -26.85
C LEU A 448 -7.40 5.16 -27.19
N ASP A 449 -6.34 5.45 -27.93
CA ASP A 449 -5.27 4.52 -28.24
C ASP A 449 -4.30 4.44 -27.06
N LEU A 450 -4.65 3.58 -26.10
CA LEU A 450 -3.87 3.29 -24.91
C LEU A 450 -3.67 1.78 -24.78
N PRO A 451 -2.52 1.32 -24.27
CA PRO A 451 -2.33 -0.05 -23.81
C PRO A 451 -3.47 -0.49 -22.90
N ALA A 452 -3.81 -1.79 -22.94
CA ALA A 452 -4.96 -2.34 -22.23
C ALA A 452 -4.93 -2.03 -20.72
N GLU A 453 -3.73 -2.07 -20.14
CA GLU A 453 -3.45 -1.78 -18.74
C GLU A 453 -3.81 -0.32 -18.39
N LEU A 454 -3.38 0.64 -19.21
CA LEU A 454 -3.70 2.06 -19.02
C LEU A 454 -5.18 2.36 -19.30
N ARG A 455 -5.74 1.78 -20.36
CA ARG A 455 -7.14 1.98 -20.72
C ARG A 455 -8.08 1.47 -19.62
N ALA A 456 -7.76 0.33 -19.02
CA ALA A 456 -8.51 -0.23 -17.89
C ALA A 456 -8.38 0.62 -16.61
N ALA A 457 -7.33 1.43 -16.51
CA ALA A 457 -7.05 2.32 -15.40
C ALA A 457 -7.72 3.71 -15.49
N VAL A 458 -8.34 4.04 -16.62
CA VAL A 458 -9.09 5.30 -16.78
C VAL A 458 -10.38 5.25 -15.96
N VAL A 459 -10.42 5.98 -14.85
CA VAL A 459 -11.57 6.08 -13.94
C VAL A 459 -12.62 7.04 -14.50
N ALA A 460 -12.16 8.21 -14.95
CA ALA A 460 -12.98 9.24 -15.56
C ALA A 460 -12.26 9.79 -16.80
N HIS A 461 -13.01 10.15 -17.82
CA HIS A 461 -12.51 10.74 -19.04
C HIS A 461 -13.38 11.93 -19.44
N ARG A 462 -12.75 13.10 -19.60
CA ARG A 462 -13.42 14.34 -20.01
C ARG A 462 -14.66 14.65 -19.16
N GLY A 463 -14.51 14.52 -17.85
CA GLY A 463 -15.57 14.83 -16.89
C GLY A 463 -16.66 13.76 -16.75
N ARG A 464 -16.49 12.58 -17.35
CA ARG A 464 -17.46 11.48 -17.28
C ARG A 464 -16.81 10.21 -16.75
N LEU A 465 -17.48 9.51 -15.85
CA LEU A 465 -17.06 8.18 -15.42
C LEU A 465 -17.03 7.23 -16.63
N THR A 466 -15.98 6.43 -16.74
CA THR A 466 -15.92 5.39 -17.78
C THR A 466 -16.87 4.24 -17.43
N PRO A 467 -17.25 3.37 -18.39
CA PRO A 467 -18.27 2.34 -18.15
C PRO A 467 -18.00 1.43 -16.94
N ARG A 468 -16.72 1.09 -16.69
CA ARG A 468 -16.29 0.28 -15.54
C ARG A 468 -16.61 0.94 -14.20
N PHE A 469 -16.56 2.26 -14.14
CA PHE A 469 -16.70 3.05 -12.91
C PHE A 469 -18.04 3.78 -12.79
N ALA A 470 -19.00 3.53 -13.68
CA ALA A 470 -20.33 4.14 -13.64
C ALA A 470 -21.06 3.94 -12.30
N HIS A 471 -20.77 2.84 -11.59
CA HIS A 471 -21.34 2.55 -10.26
C HIS A 471 -20.94 3.58 -9.18
N LEU A 472 -19.85 4.33 -9.37
CA LEU A 472 -19.41 5.38 -8.44
C LEU A 472 -20.33 6.61 -8.46
N ALA A 473 -21.14 6.79 -9.51
CA ALA A 473 -22.07 7.92 -9.60
C ALA A 473 -23.01 8.02 -8.38
N GLY A 474 -23.46 6.88 -7.84
CA GLY A 474 -24.31 6.83 -6.65
C GLY A 474 -23.58 7.16 -5.33
N ARG A 475 -22.26 7.31 -5.35
CA ARG A 475 -21.40 7.66 -4.20
C ARG A 475 -20.95 9.11 -4.21
N LEU A 476 -21.09 9.80 -5.35
CA LEU A 476 -20.70 11.19 -5.49
C LEU A 476 -21.53 12.09 -4.56
N PRO A 477 -20.96 13.21 -4.07
CA PRO A 477 -21.70 14.18 -3.27
C PRO A 477 -22.91 14.68 -4.06
N GLN A 478 -24.11 14.58 -3.48
CA GLN A 478 -25.30 15.17 -4.08
C GLN A 478 -25.17 16.69 -3.98
N HIS A 479 -25.17 17.39 -5.11
CA HIS A 479 -25.32 18.85 -5.12
C HIS A 479 -26.65 19.20 -4.42
N ARG A 480 -26.56 19.85 -3.26
CA ARG A 480 -27.71 20.49 -2.61
C ARG A 480 -27.94 21.87 -3.20
#